data_AF-A0A6B2XM73-F1
#
_entry.id   AF-A0A6B2XM73-F1
#
_cell.length_a   1.000
_cell.length_b   1.000
_cell.length_c   1.000
_cell.angle_alpha   90.00
_cell.angle_beta   90.00
_cell.angle_gamma   90.00
#
_symmetry.space_group_name_H-M   'P 1'
#
loop_
_entity.id
_entity.type
_entity.pdbx_description
1 polymer ?
#
loop_
_entity_poly.entity_id
_entity_poly.type
_entity_poly.pdbx_seq_one_letter_code
_entity_poly.pdbx_strand_id
1 'polypeptide(L)'
;MHFLRRAMVFLASLATLTGATVFLASPAQAATSCSGTITYSDTVSRSGSVIGELVIYYNSSNGGTNSACFYHRGVSYGVTAYTSIQIYRCSQTSGTGDVCNPTQNSLPDDGNYAYYAGPVGVTGTANYCVSAIGSVTWAGRGYSIETGTRGC
;
A
#
# COMPACT_ATOMS: atom_id res chain seq x y z
N MET A 1 -22.87 79.74 28.72
CA MET A 1 -23.33 79.02 27.52
C MET A 1 -22.64 77.65 27.49
N HIS A 2 -23.43 76.58 27.51
CA HIS A 2 -23.22 75.20 27.04
C HIS A 2 -21.78 74.62 27.10
N PHE A 3 -21.51 73.65 27.97
CA PHE A 3 -21.62 72.19 27.74
C PHE A 3 -20.89 71.67 26.48
N LEU A 4 -20.37 70.43 26.58
CA LEU A 4 -19.72 69.59 25.54
C LEU A 4 -18.18 69.76 25.50
N ARG A 5 -17.33 68.72 25.49
CA ARG A 5 -17.53 67.30 25.14
C ARG A 5 -16.28 66.49 25.54
N ARG A 6 -16.52 65.32 26.17
CA ARG A 6 -15.96 63.96 25.86
C ARG A 6 -14.42 63.81 25.81
N ALA A 7 -13.80 63.14 26.77
CA ALA A 7 -13.81 61.69 27.05
C ALA A 7 -12.82 60.87 26.19
N MET A 8 -11.98 60.12 26.92
CA MET A 8 -11.36 58.83 26.60
C MET A 8 -10.29 58.74 25.50
N VAL A 9 -9.05 58.55 25.94
CA VAL A 9 -8.09 57.68 25.26
C VAL A 9 -7.36 56.86 26.34
N PHE A 10 -7.82 55.64 26.60
CA PHE A 10 -6.98 54.60 27.20
C PHE A 10 -6.84 53.49 26.16
N LEU A 11 -5.62 53.36 25.64
CA LEU A 11 -5.22 52.30 24.72
C LEU A 11 -5.35 50.93 25.43
N ALA A 12 -6.27 50.10 24.95
CA ALA A 12 -6.32 48.69 25.30
C ALA A 12 -5.59 47.89 24.21
N SER A 13 -4.33 47.55 24.49
CA SER A 13 -3.51 46.64 23.67
C SER A 13 -3.98 45.21 23.91
N LEU A 14 -4.85 44.68 23.04
CA LEU A 14 -5.28 43.29 23.10
C LEU A 14 -4.26 42.42 22.34
N ALA A 15 -3.38 41.75 23.09
CA ALA A 15 -2.41 40.81 22.58
C ALA A 15 -3.12 39.57 21.99
N THR A 16 -3.03 39.40 20.68
CA THR A 16 -3.47 38.20 19.97
C THR A 16 -2.47 37.07 20.21
N LEU A 17 -2.79 36.13 21.11
CA LEU A 17 -2.12 34.83 21.14
C LEU A 17 -2.58 34.01 19.92
N THR A 18 -1.76 34.00 18.87
CA THR A 18 -1.87 33.04 17.78
C THR A 18 -1.40 31.66 18.26
N GLY A 19 -2.34 30.79 18.61
CA GLY A 19 -2.08 29.39 18.90
C GLY A 19 -1.55 28.69 17.65
N ALA A 20 -0.27 28.34 17.65
CA ALA A 20 0.31 27.47 16.63
C ALA A 20 -0.21 26.04 16.84
N THR A 21 -1.24 25.66 16.08
CA THR A 21 -1.65 24.27 15.96
C THR A 21 -0.56 23.51 15.22
N VAL A 22 0.20 22.70 15.95
CA VAL A 22 1.18 21.79 15.38
C VAL A 22 0.39 20.65 14.72
N PHE A 23 0.17 20.74 13.41
CA PHE A 23 -0.37 19.62 12.64
C PHE A 23 0.70 18.52 12.64
N LEU A 24 0.46 17.45 13.40
CA LEU A 24 1.22 16.21 13.26
C LEU A 24 0.92 15.68 11.85
N ALA A 25 1.83 15.93 10.91
CA ALA A 25 1.74 15.34 9.59
C ALA A 25 1.84 13.82 9.74
N SER A 26 0.81 13.11 9.28
CA SER A 26 0.87 11.65 9.11
C SER A 26 2.13 11.32 8.30
N PRO A 27 2.91 10.29 8.66
CA PRO A 27 4.07 9.90 7.87
C PRO A 27 3.60 9.64 6.44
N ALA A 28 4.14 10.42 5.50
CA ALA A 28 3.91 10.21 4.08
C ALA A 28 4.37 8.79 3.75
N GLN A 29 3.42 7.89 3.47
CA GLN A 29 3.77 6.60 2.90
C GLN A 29 4.38 6.90 1.53
N ALA A 30 5.65 6.55 1.36
CA ALA A 30 6.31 6.65 0.07
C ALA A 30 5.43 5.97 -0.98
N ALA A 31 5.21 6.64 -2.11
CA ALA A 31 4.43 6.08 -3.21
C ALA A 31 5.03 4.72 -3.55
N THR A 32 4.30 3.67 -3.21
CA THR A 32 4.70 2.31 -3.55
C THR A 32 4.47 2.18 -5.04
N SER A 33 5.43 1.66 -5.78
CA SER A 33 5.29 1.34 -7.20
C SER A 33 5.72 -0.11 -7.42
N CYS A 34 5.08 -0.81 -8.36
CA CYS A 34 5.49 -2.15 -8.77
C CYS A 34 6.73 -2.06 -9.66
N SER A 35 7.83 -1.74 -8.99
CA SER A 35 9.12 -1.39 -9.55
C SER A 35 10.21 -1.76 -8.57
N GLY A 36 11.42 -1.99 -9.07
CA GLY A 36 12.54 -2.49 -8.29
C GLY A 36 12.93 -3.89 -8.75
N THR A 37 13.64 -4.62 -7.90
CA THR A 37 14.10 -5.97 -8.21
C THR A 37 12.95 -6.95 -7.95
N ILE A 38 12.59 -7.76 -8.95
CA ILE A 38 11.62 -8.84 -8.74
C ILE A 38 12.27 -9.88 -7.82
N THR A 39 11.65 -10.13 -6.66
CA THR A 39 12.09 -11.15 -5.72
C THR A 39 11.25 -12.42 -5.81
N TYR A 40 10.04 -12.32 -6.35
CA TYR A 40 9.18 -13.46 -6.61
C TYR A 40 8.14 -13.14 -7.69
N SER A 41 7.77 -14.15 -8.47
CA SER A 41 6.64 -14.09 -9.39
C SER A 41 5.99 -15.46 -9.48
N ASP A 42 4.67 -15.50 -9.55
CA ASP A 42 3.92 -16.74 -9.78
C ASP A 42 2.65 -16.46 -10.57
N THR A 43 2.15 -17.47 -11.27
CA THR A 43 1.04 -17.34 -12.21
C THR A 43 -0.12 -18.24 -11.84
N VAL A 44 -1.32 -17.79 -12.16
CA VAL A 44 -2.52 -18.63 -12.09
C VAL A 44 -3.11 -18.80 -13.48
N SER A 45 -3.52 -20.03 -13.77
CA SER A 45 -3.97 -20.44 -15.10
C SER A 45 -5.37 -21.06 -15.07
N ARG A 46 -6.11 -20.90 -16.16
CA ARG A 46 -7.38 -21.57 -16.42
C ARG A 46 -7.32 -22.23 -17.79
N SER A 47 -7.64 -23.53 -17.84
CA SER A 47 -7.69 -24.30 -19.08
C SER A 47 -6.41 -24.20 -19.92
N GLY A 48 -5.25 -24.17 -19.27
CA GLY A 48 -3.94 -24.05 -19.92
C GLY A 48 -3.51 -22.63 -20.28
N SER A 49 -4.36 -21.61 -20.07
CA SER A 49 -4.02 -20.21 -20.31
C SER A 49 -3.74 -19.47 -19.00
N VAL A 50 -2.62 -18.77 -18.90
CA VAL A 50 -2.34 -17.86 -17.78
C VAL A 50 -3.35 -16.72 -17.80
N ILE A 51 -3.98 -16.46 -16.65
CA ILE A 51 -4.99 -15.41 -16.46
C ILE A 51 -4.60 -14.39 -15.40
N GLY A 52 -3.54 -14.64 -14.65
CA GLY A 52 -3.06 -13.74 -13.62
C GLY A 52 -1.62 -14.02 -13.26
N GLU A 53 -0.90 -12.99 -12.83
CA GLU A 53 0.46 -13.08 -12.32
C GLU A 53 0.62 -12.19 -11.10
N LEU A 54 1.03 -12.77 -9.98
CA LEU A 54 1.43 -12.02 -8.79
C LEU A 54 2.95 -11.80 -8.86
N VAL A 55 3.39 -10.55 -8.71
CA VAL A 55 4.82 -10.21 -8.66
C VAL A 55 5.13 -9.44 -7.39
N ILE A 56 6.18 -9.85 -6.69
CA ILE A 56 6.76 -9.14 -5.55
C ILE A 56 8.06 -8.47 -5.99
N TYR A 57 8.15 -7.17 -5.71
CA TYR A 57 9.31 -6.33 -5.93
C TYR A 57 9.97 -5.99 -4.59
N TYR A 58 11.28 -5.73 -4.63
CA TYR A 58 12.05 -5.19 -3.53
C TYR A 58 12.80 -3.93 -3.95
N ASN A 59 12.85 -2.96 -3.03
CA ASN A 59 13.67 -1.76 -3.11
C ASN A 59 14.37 -1.54 -1.75
N SER A 60 15.62 -1.10 -1.74
CA SER A 60 16.40 -0.89 -0.50
C SER A 60 15.99 0.36 0.31
N SER A 61 15.09 1.20 -0.22
CA SER A 61 14.59 2.40 0.46
C SER A 61 13.86 2.08 1.77
N ASN A 62 13.90 3.00 2.73
CA ASN A 62 13.19 2.92 4.02
C ASN A 62 13.45 1.63 4.82
N GLY A 63 14.70 1.15 4.82
CA GLY A 63 15.08 -0.09 5.50
C GLY A 63 14.55 -1.35 4.79
N GLY A 64 14.41 -1.29 3.46
CA GLY A 64 13.77 -2.31 2.64
C GLY A 64 12.28 -2.05 2.49
N THR A 65 11.82 -1.98 1.25
CA THR A 65 10.41 -1.87 0.88
C THR A 65 10.09 -2.99 -0.09
N ASN A 66 9.14 -3.85 0.26
CA ASN A 66 8.57 -4.79 -0.69
C ASN A 66 7.23 -4.27 -1.19
N SER A 67 6.97 -4.50 -2.47
CA SER A 67 5.75 -4.10 -3.14
C SER A 67 5.18 -5.28 -3.92
N ALA A 68 3.85 -5.37 -4.05
CA ALA A 68 3.22 -6.40 -4.85
C ALA A 68 2.18 -5.83 -5.83
N CYS A 69 2.10 -6.47 -6.99
CA CYS A 69 1.05 -6.28 -7.98
C CYS A 69 0.48 -7.62 -8.41
N PHE A 70 -0.80 -7.61 -8.78
CA PHE A 70 -1.45 -8.73 -9.47
C PHE A 70 -1.83 -8.29 -10.87
N TYR A 71 -1.11 -8.78 -11.87
CA TYR A 71 -1.32 -8.46 -13.28
C TYR A 71 -2.32 -9.42 -13.93
N HIS A 72 -3.21 -8.87 -14.73
CA HIS A 72 -3.97 -9.65 -15.71
C HIS A 72 -3.02 -10.10 -16.82
N ARG A 73 -3.20 -11.32 -17.31
CA ARG A 73 -2.33 -11.95 -18.30
C ARG A 73 -3.17 -12.76 -19.29
N GLY A 74 -2.61 -12.99 -20.47
CA GLY A 74 -3.27 -13.78 -21.51
C GLY A 74 -4.69 -13.27 -21.79
N VAL A 75 -5.67 -14.16 -21.62
CA VAL A 75 -7.08 -13.89 -21.96
C VAL A 75 -7.77 -12.90 -21.01
N SER A 76 -7.20 -12.63 -19.83
CA SER A 76 -7.77 -11.64 -18.89
C SER A 76 -7.26 -10.21 -19.10
N TYR A 77 -6.21 -10.05 -19.90
CA TYR A 77 -5.62 -8.75 -20.15
C TYR A 77 -6.56 -7.84 -20.94
N GLY A 78 -6.82 -6.64 -20.42
CA GLY A 78 -7.75 -5.67 -21.00
C GLY A 78 -9.22 -5.96 -20.69
N VAL A 79 -9.53 -7.00 -19.91
CA VAL A 79 -10.89 -7.35 -19.52
C VAL A 79 -11.10 -7.05 -18.05
N THR A 80 -12.10 -6.22 -17.76
CA THR A 80 -12.47 -5.87 -16.39
C THR A 80 -12.91 -7.10 -15.59
N ALA A 81 -12.22 -7.36 -14.49
CA ALA A 81 -12.54 -8.42 -13.55
C ALA A 81 -12.28 -7.95 -12.11
N TYR A 82 -12.97 -8.54 -11.14
CA TYR A 82 -12.67 -8.28 -9.74
C TYR A 82 -11.31 -8.88 -9.40
N THR A 83 -10.38 -8.05 -8.96
CA THR A 83 -8.99 -8.39 -8.71
C THR A 83 -8.56 -7.75 -7.40
N SER A 84 -7.79 -8.48 -6.59
CA SER A 84 -7.33 -8.04 -5.28
C SER A 84 -5.86 -8.40 -5.07
N ILE A 85 -5.13 -7.55 -4.34
CA ILE A 85 -3.77 -7.81 -3.87
C ILE A 85 -3.55 -7.24 -2.47
N GLN A 86 -2.85 -7.99 -1.62
CA GLN A 86 -2.35 -7.53 -0.33
C GLN A 86 -0.95 -8.10 -0.06
N ILE A 87 -0.11 -7.34 0.65
CA ILE A 87 1.23 -7.78 1.05
C ILE A 87 1.43 -7.63 2.57
N TYR A 88 2.21 -8.55 3.13
CA TYR A 88 2.53 -8.67 4.55
C TYR A 88 4.04 -8.69 4.74
N ARG A 89 4.51 -8.05 5.81
CA ARG A 89 5.82 -8.33 6.40
C ARG A 89 5.64 -9.39 7.48
N CYS A 90 6.38 -10.48 7.40
CA CYS A 90 6.31 -11.58 8.35
C CYS A 90 7.26 -11.32 9.54
N SER A 91 7.03 -11.96 10.68
CA SER A 91 7.99 -11.94 11.81
C SER A 91 9.24 -12.76 11.50
N GLN A 92 9.13 -13.72 10.59
CA GLN A 92 10.23 -14.56 10.16
C GLN A 92 11.31 -13.77 9.41
N THR A 93 12.55 -14.19 9.61
CA THR A 93 13.75 -13.67 8.94
C THR A 93 14.41 -14.73 8.05
N SER A 94 13.82 -15.93 7.96
CA SER A 94 14.30 -17.09 7.18
C SER A 94 13.15 -18.06 6.92
N GLY A 95 13.38 -19.05 6.04
CA GLY A 95 12.40 -20.10 5.71
C GLY A 95 11.48 -19.64 4.59
N THR A 96 11.92 -19.78 3.33
CA THR A 96 11.14 -19.40 2.14
C THR A 96 10.08 -20.46 1.84
N GLY A 97 8.83 -20.05 1.65
CA GLY A 97 7.68 -20.90 1.35
C GLY A 97 6.87 -21.34 2.56
N ASP A 98 7.28 -20.94 3.76
CA ASP A 98 6.56 -21.21 5.00
C ASP A 98 5.33 -20.30 5.17
N VAL A 99 4.47 -20.64 6.12
CA VAL A 99 3.32 -19.82 6.52
C VAL A 99 3.81 -18.52 7.13
N CYS A 100 3.43 -17.37 6.59
CA CYS A 100 3.79 -16.05 7.11
C CYS A 100 3.05 -15.74 8.43
N ASN A 101 3.78 -15.29 9.46
CA ASN A 101 3.19 -14.71 10.66
C ASN A 101 3.26 -13.18 10.55
N PRO A 102 2.17 -12.49 10.16
CA PRO A 102 2.24 -11.08 9.80
C PRO A 102 2.54 -10.18 11.02
N THR A 103 3.50 -9.27 10.87
CA THR A 103 3.79 -8.18 11.82
C THR A 103 3.33 -6.83 11.31
N GLN A 104 3.16 -6.71 10.00
CA GLN A 104 2.65 -5.53 9.31
C GLN A 104 1.97 -5.97 8.01
N ASN A 105 0.94 -5.24 7.60
CA ASN A 105 0.22 -5.47 6.36
C ASN A 105 -0.04 -4.15 5.63
N SER A 106 -0.12 -4.21 4.30
CA SER A 106 -0.69 -3.13 3.52
C SER A 106 -2.21 -3.07 3.72
N LEU A 107 -2.82 -1.95 3.33
CA LEU A 107 -4.23 -2.01 2.95
C LEU A 107 -4.36 -2.91 1.70
N PRO A 108 -5.43 -3.70 1.58
CA PRO A 108 -5.71 -4.39 0.33
C PRO A 108 -6.01 -3.36 -0.76
N ASP A 109 -5.57 -3.65 -1.97
CA ASP A 109 -6.08 -2.99 -3.17
C ASP A 109 -6.97 -3.98 -3.90
N ASP A 110 -8.27 -3.71 -3.92
CA ASP A 110 -9.27 -4.57 -4.51
C ASP A 110 -10.34 -3.78 -5.26
N GLY A 111 -10.83 -4.35 -6.36
CA GLY A 111 -11.77 -3.68 -7.23
C GLY A 111 -11.85 -4.31 -8.60
N ASN A 112 -12.59 -3.65 -9.50
CA ASN A 112 -12.73 -4.08 -10.87
C ASN A 112 -11.62 -3.47 -11.74
N TYR A 113 -10.63 -4.28 -12.12
CA TYR A 113 -9.46 -3.86 -12.87
C TYR A 113 -9.41 -4.55 -14.23
N ALA A 114 -8.92 -3.85 -15.26
CA ALA A 114 -8.71 -4.42 -16.59
C ALA A 114 -7.27 -4.93 -16.83
N TYR A 115 -6.31 -4.46 -16.04
CA TYR A 115 -4.88 -4.68 -16.30
C TYR A 115 -4.12 -5.19 -15.07
N TYR A 116 -4.30 -4.58 -13.91
CA TYR A 116 -3.68 -5.04 -12.68
C TYR A 116 -4.34 -4.39 -11.45
N ALA A 117 -4.20 -5.04 -10.30
CA ALA A 117 -4.38 -4.45 -8.98
C ALA A 117 -3.00 -4.24 -8.32
N GLY A 118 -2.90 -3.24 -7.45
CA GLY A 118 -1.67 -2.74 -6.85
C GLY A 118 -1.27 -1.38 -7.44
N PRO A 119 -0.16 -0.78 -6.99
CA PRO A 119 0.82 -1.32 -6.07
C PRO A 119 0.39 -1.28 -4.59
N VAL A 120 0.65 -2.36 -3.86
CA VAL A 120 0.59 -2.41 -2.39
C VAL A 120 1.97 -2.64 -1.80
N GLY A 121 2.27 -2.13 -0.60
CA GLY A 121 3.63 -2.19 -0.05
C GLY A 121 3.75 -2.22 1.46
N VAL A 122 4.87 -2.78 1.93
CA VAL A 122 5.32 -2.79 3.33
C VAL A 122 6.80 -2.40 3.40
N THR A 123 7.16 -1.61 4.41
CA THR A 123 8.53 -1.10 4.62
C THR A 123 9.22 -1.80 5.79
N GLY A 124 10.52 -1.52 5.99
CA GLY A 124 11.33 -2.15 7.03
C GLY A 124 11.46 -3.67 6.84
N THR A 125 11.63 -4.12 5.59
CA THR A 125 11.67 -5.54 5.21
C THR A 125 13.08 -6.09 4.98
N ALA A 126 14.15 -5.29 5.09
CA ALA A 126 15.51 -5.72 4.74
C ALA A 126 16.00 -6.97 5.49
N ASN A 127 15.43 -7.30 6.65
CA ASN A 127 15.78 -8.49 7.43
C ASN A 127 14.57 -9.41 7.70
N TYR A 128 13.46 -9.21 6.98
CA TYR A 128 12.22 -9.92 7.22
C TYR A 128 11.68 -10.51 5.92
N CYS A 129 11.16 -11.72 6.02
CA CYS A 129 10.38 -12.29 4.94
C CYS A 129 9.12 -11.46 4.68
N VAL A 130 8.60 -11.55 3.47
CA VAL A 130 7.31 -11.00 3.07
C VAL A 130 6.42 -12.08 2.47
N SER A 131 5.12 -11.88 2.49
CA SER A 131 4.15 -12.74 1.82
C SER A 131 3.13 -11.87 1.12
N ALA A 132 2.62 -12.31 -0.01
CA ALA A 132 1.56 -11.63 -0.72
C ALA A 132 0.43 -12.60 -1.05
N ILE A 133 -0.78 -12.06 -1.11
CA ILE A 133 -1.97 -12.78 -1.54
C ILE A 133 -2.61 -11.94 -2.63
N GLY A 134 -2.84 -12.55 -3.78
CA GLY A 134 -3.49 -11.90 -4.90
C GLY A 134 -4.51 -12.81 -5.56
N SER A 135 -5.57 -12.23 -6.11
CA SER A 135 -6.65 -12.99 -6.72
C SER A 135 -7.31 -12.26 -7.88
N VAL A 136 -7.95 -13.03 -8.76
CA VAL A 136 -8.81 -12.55 -9.85
C VAL A 136 -10.06 -13.42 -9.98
N THR A 137 -11.21 -12.80 -10.21
CA THR A 137 -12.46 -13.48 -10.52
C THR A 137 -12.63 -13.58 -12.03
N TRP A 138 -12.34 -14.76 -12.60
CA TRP A 138 -12.37 -14.98 -14.04
C TRP A 138 -13.45 -15.98 -14.43
N ALA A 139 -14.32 -15.58 -15.36
CA ALA A 139 -15.46 -16.39 -15.82
C ALA A 139 -16.31 -16.97 -14.68
N GLY A 140 -16.61 -16.15 -13.66
CA GLY A 140 -17.44 -16.51 -12.51
C GLY A 140 -16.75 -17.39 -11.46
N ARG A 141 -15.42 -17.60 -11.55
CA ARG A 141 -14.64 -18.35 -10.55
C ARG A 141 -13.49 -17.51 -10.01
N GLY A 142 -13.24 -17.62 -8.71
CA GLY A 142 -12.08 -17.00 -8.06
C GLY A 142 -10.82 -17.85 -8.25
N TYR A 143 -9.70 -17.18 -8.54
CA TYR A 143 -8.37 -17.77 -8.65
C TYR A 143 -7.43 -16.95 -7.77
N SER A 144 -6.68 -17.61 -6.89
CA SER A 144 -5.79 -16.94 -5.95
C SER A 144 -4.38 -17.54 -5.98
N ILE A 145 -3.43 -16.71 -5.58
CA ILE A 145 -2.04 -17.08 -5.31
C ILE A 145 -1.74 -16.60 -3.89
N GLU A 146 -1.25 -17.51 -3.06
CA GLU A 146 -0.67 -17.20 -1.76
C GLU A 146 0.81 -17.59 -1.82
N THR A 147 1.70 -16.61 -1.64
CA THR A 147 3.12 -16.85 -1.91
C THR A 147 3.83 -17.63 -0.81
N GLY A 148 3.28 -17.68 0.40
CA GLY A 148 4.08 -17.95 1.60
C GLY A 148 5.19 -16.91 1.79
N THR A 149 6.11 -17.18 2.71
CA THR A 149 7.28 -16.33 2.94
C THR A 149 8.21 -16.29 1.72
N ARG A 150 8.66 -15.08 1.37
CA ARG A 150 9.56 -14.74 0.26
C ARG A 150 10.53 -13.64 0.69
N GLY A 151 11.67 -13.54 0.02
CA GLY A 151 12.63 -12.45 0.28
C GLY A 151 13.20 -12.44 1.70
N CYS A 152 13.24 -13.61 2.34
CA CYS A 152 14.19 -13.90 3.39
C CYS A 152 15.59 -14.08 2.76
#